data_AF-A0A2A5XZ67-F1
#
_entry.id   AF-A0A2A5XZ67-F1
#
_cell.length_a   1.000
_cell.length_b   1.000
_cell.length_c   1.000
_cell.angle_alpha   90.00
_cell.angle_beta   90.00
_cell.angle_gamma   90.00
#
_symmetry.space_group_name_H-M   'P 1'
#
loop_
_entity.id
_entity.type
_entity.pdbx_description
1 polymer ?
#
loop_
_entity_poly.entity_id
_entity_poly.type
_entity_poly.pdbx_seq_one_letter_code
_entity_poly.pdbx_strand_id
1 'polypeptide(L)'
;MADTLKKLEFFFIFLALPSIIFLFDSTTIVFLTLYLVFIFSLAILYFDKTFLLASLKKKIDWKFVLIFAVSFICLGFIYVLLIDKNLLFIFPKTNFKLWLVVVIVYPFLSVIPQEIVYRVFFFQRYFPKNNNSNFLILLNMFVFSYGHLVFNNFHAILITAIVSPIFTFAYLKKSFLTCVVLHSLGGQIIFTLGLGKYFY
;
A
#
# COMPACT_ATOMS: atom_id res chain seq x y z
N MET A 1 27.20 12.71 8.08
CA MET A 1 26.99 11.37 8.67
C MET A 1 25.50 10.99 8.78
N ALA A 2 24.65 11.83 9.42
CA ALA A 2 23.22 11.55 9.55
C ALA A 2 22.47 11.39 8.21
N ASP A 3 22.86 12.15 7.18
CA ASP A 3 22.26 12.04 5.84
C ASP A 3 22.63 10.71 5.13
N THR A 4 23.87 10.24 5.27
CA THR A 4 24.33 8.97 4.70
C THR A 4 23.62 7.77 5.34
N LEU A 5 23.45 7.78 6.67
CA LEU A 5 22.73 6.72 7.38
C LEU A 5 21.28 6.61 6.90
N LYS A 6 20.58 7.74 6.72
CA LYS A 6 19.21 7.75 6.19
C LYS A 6 19.12 7.23 4.76
N LYS A 7 20.11 7.52 3.91
CA LYS A 7 20.14 6.96 2.53
C LYS A 7 20.32 5.44 2.54
N LEU A 8 21.18 4.92 3.42
CA LEU A 8 21.36 3.48 3.60
C LEU A 8 20.10 2.82 4.18
N GLU A 9 19.47 3.43 5.19
CA GLU A 9 18.19 3.01 5.78
C GLU A 9 17.09 2.94 4.69
N PHE A 10 16.98 3.98 3.87
CA PHE A 10 16.05 4.03 2.74
C PHE A 10 16.29 2.89 1.75
N PHE A 11 17.53 2.74 1.28
CA PHE A 11 17.90 1.71 0.32
C PHE A 11 17.61 0.31 0.88
N PHE A 12 17.97 0.08 2.14
CA PHE A 12 17.75 -1.20 2.79
C PHE A 12 16.25 -1.53 2.91
N ILE A 13 15.45 -0.59 3.44
CA ILE A 13 14.02 -0.83 3.70
C ILE A 13 13.22 -1.00 2.42
N PHE A 14 13.44 -0.13 1.43
CA PHE A 14 12.56 -0.03 0.27
C PHE A 14 13.04 -0.82 -0.95
N LEU A 15 14.33 -1.20 -0.99
CA LEU A 15 14.90 -1.93 -2.12
C LEU A 15 15.49 -3.26 -1.68
N ALA A 16 16.51 -3.26 -0.81
CA ALA A 16 17.22 -4.51 -0.47
C ALA A 16 16.30 -5.54 0.21
N LEU A 17 15.48 -5.13 1.18
CA LEU A 17 14.56 -6.04 1.88
C LEU A 17 13.56 -6.71 0.93
N PRO A 18 12.78 -5.98 0.10
CA PRO A 18 11.93 -6.62 -0.90
C PRO A 18 12.68 -7.57 -1.86
N SER A 19 13.89 -7.20 -2.31
CA SER A 19 14.71 -8.07 -3.16
C SER A 19 15.13 -9.37 -2.46
N ILE A 20 15.45 -9.30 -1.17
CA ILE A 20 15.83 -10.47 -0.37
C ILE A 20 14.60 -11.36 -0.18
N ILE A 21 13.46 -10.79 0.22
CA ILE A 21 12.22 -11.53 0.49
C ILE A 21 11.70 -12.25 -0.76
N PHE A 22 11.85 -11.63 -1.94
CA PHE A 22 11.51 -12.24 -3.22
C PHE A 22 12.14 -13.62 -3.43
N LEU A 23 13.30 -13.89 -2.83
CA LEU A 23 13.99 -15.18 -2.95
C LEU A 23 13.37 -16.29 -2.09
N PHE A 24 12.50 -15.97 -1.14
CA PHE A 24 11.99 -16.93 -0.15
C PHE A 24 10.58 -17.46 -0.44
N ASP A 25 9.89 -16.95 -1.48
CA ASP A 25 8.55 -17.35 -1.94
C ASP A 25 7.57 -17.72 -0.80
N SER A 26 7.53 -16.88 0.24
CA SER A 26 6.80 -17.17 1.49
C SER A 26 6.02 -15.96 1.95
N THR A 27 4.68 -16.08 1.91
CA THR A 27 3.76 -15.05 2.40
C THR A 27 3.96 -14.76 3.90
N THR A 28 4.31 -15.77 4.69
CA THR A 28 4.63 -15.58 6.12
C THR A 28 5.83 -14.66 6.30
N ILE A 29 6.89 -14.83 5.51
CA ILE A 29 8.08 -13.97 5.56
C ILE A 29 7.71 -12.55 5.10
N VAL A 30 6.91 -12.40 4.04
CA VAL A 30 6.42 -11.08 3.57
C VAL A 30 5.70 -10.32 4.70
N PHE A 31 4.72 -10.95 5.35
CA PHE A 31 3.96 -10.30 6.43
C PHE A 31 4.82 -10.06 7.68
N LEU A 32 5.70 -11.00 8.04
CA LEU A 32 6.62 -10.81 9.17
C LEU A 32 7.52 -9.59 8.92
N THR A 33 8.10 -9.47 7.73
CA THR A 33 8.94 -8.31 7.41
C THR A 33 8.13 -7.02 7.39
N LEU A 34 6.91 -7.02 6.82
CA LEU A 34 6.02 -5.86 6.87
C LEU A 34 5.80 -5.40 8.32
N TYR A 35 5.50 -6.32 9.25
CA TYR A 35 5.27 -5.98 10.64
C TYR A 35 6.53 -5.49 11.35
N LEU A 36 7.70 -6.08 11.07
CA LEU A 36 8.97 -5.61 11.63
C LEU A 36 9.30 -4.19 11.17
N VAL A 37 9.16 -3.90 9.86
CA VAL A 37 9.39 -2.56 9.30
C VAL A 37 8.34 -1.58 9.82
N PHE A 38 7.10 -2.01 10.01
CA PHE A 38 6.04 -1.22 10.60
C PHE A 38 6.33 -0.84 12.07
N ILE A 39 6.72 -1.81 12.91
CA ILE A 39 7.09 -1.56 14.31
C ILE A 39 8.31 -0.63 14.38
N PHE A 40 9.32 -0.86 13.54
CA PHE A 40 10.47 0.02 13.41
C PHE A 40 10.05 1.45 13.04
N SER A 41 9.17 1.60 12.05
CA SER A 41 8.64 2.89 11.60
C SER A 41 7.91 3.61 12.73
N LEU A 42 7.06 2.90 13.49
CA LEU A 42 6.38 3.45 14.66
C LEU A 42 7.36 3.91 15.74
N ALA A 43 8.39 3.12 16.04
CA ALA A 43 9.40 3.48 17.04
C ALA A 43 10.13 4.78 16.62
N ILE A 44 10.55 4.89 15.37
CA ILE A 44 11.22 6.11 14.88
C ILE A 44 10.26 7.31 14.90
N LEU A 45 9.00 7.14 14.48
CA LEU A 45 8.00 8.21 14.50
C LEU A 45 7.65 8.65 15.92
N TYR A 46 7.64 7.74 16.89
CA TYR A 46 7.38 8.05 18.29
C TYR A 46 8.45 8.96 18.90
N PHE A 47 9.72 8.74 18.55
CA PHE A 47 10.83 9.57 19.01
C PHE A 47 11.04 10.86 18.18
N ASP A 48 10.35 11.00 17.04
CA ASP A 48 10.40 12.22 16.22
C ASP A 48 9.49 13.31 16.81
N LYS A 49 10.09 14.28 17.51
CA LYS A 49 9.38 15.42 18.11
C LYS A 49 8.64 16.31 17.10
N THR A 50 8.99 16.23 15.81
CA THR A 50 8.31 17.00 14.76
C THR A 50 7.07 16.30 14.22
N PHE A 51 6.90 15.01 14.51
CA PHE A 51 5.74 14.25 14.09
C PHE A 51 4.55 14.49 15.02
N LEU A 52 3.43 14.91 14.44
CA LEU A 52 2.19 15.17 15.17
C LEU A 52 1.17 14.08 14.85
N LEU A 53 0.86 13.21 15.82
CA LEU A 53 -0.13 12.13 15.64
C LEU A 53 -1.52 12.68 15.27
N ALA A 54 -1.86 13.88 15.73
CA ALA A 54 -3.10 14.57 15.38
C ALA A 54 -3.25 14.81 13.87
N SER A 55 -2.14 14.90 13.12
CA SER A 55 -2.15 15.06 11.66
C SER A 55 -2.82 13.89 10.94
N LEU A 56 -2.82 12.69 11.54
CA LEU A 56 -3.43 11.48 10.98
C LEU A 56 -4.95 11.45 11.12
N LYS A 57 -5.53 12.23 12.04
CA LYS A 57 -6.97 12.18 12.40
C LYS A 57 -7.86 13.12 11.59
N LYS A 58 -7.34 13.70 10.51
CA LYS A 58 -8.12 14.57 9.62
C LYS A 58 -9.29 13.80 8.99
N LYS A 59 -10.41 14.51 8.77
CA LYS A 59 -11.64 13.93 8.21
C LYS A 59 -11.40 13.27 6.84
N ILE A 60 -12.22 12.28 6.53
CA ILE A 60 -12.21 11.55 5.26
C ILE A 60 -12.89 12.41 4.18
N ASP A 61 -12.30 12.47 2.99
CA ASP A 61 -12.93 13.06 1.80
C ASP A 61 -13.78 12.00 1.08
N TRP A 62 -15.05 11.85 1.47
CA TRP A 62 -15.96 10.86 0.92
C TRP A 62 -16.26 11.05 -0.58
N LYS A 63 -16.18 12.29 -1.08
CA LYS A 63 -16.35 12.55 -2.52
C LYS A 63 -15.20 11.92 -3.30
N PHE A 64 -13.97 12.08 -2.82
CA PHE A 64 -12.81 11.47 -3.44
C PHE A 64 -12.84 9.93 -3.34
N VAL A 65 -13.29 9.41 -2.20
CA VAL A 65 -13.51 7.96 -1.99
C VAL A 65 -14.50 7.39 -3.00
N LEU A 66 -15.65 8.04 -3.19
CA LEU A 66 -16.67 7.58 -4.12
C LEU A 66 -16.17 7.57 -5.58
N ILE A 67 -15.50 8.65 -6.00
CA ILE A 67 -14.92 8.76 -7.35
C ILE A 67 -13.92 7.63 -7.57
N PHE A 68 -12.99 7.43 -6.64
CA PHE A 68 -12.02 6.35 -6.72
C PHE A 68 -12.69 4.98 -6.79
N ALA A 69 -13.64 4.68 -5.88
CA ALA A 69 -14.29 3.38 -5.81
C ALA A 69 -15.02 3.04 -7.13
N VAL A 70 -15.80 3.96 -7.68
CA VAL A 70 -16.52 3.75 -8.94
C VAL A 70 -15.53 3.55 -10.09
N SER A 71 -14.55 4.44 -10.24
CA SER A 71 -13.54 4.33 -11.31
C SER A 71 -12.75 3.02 -11.20
N PHE A 72 -12.35 2.63 -9.99
CA PHE A 72 -11.53 1.44 -9.76
C PHE A 72 -12.31 0.14 -9.94
N ILE A 73 -13.60 0.10 -9.57
CA ILE A 73 -14.50 -1.02 -9.89
C ILE A 73 -14.63 -1.19 -11.40
N CYS A 74 -14.92 -0.10 -12.13
CA CYS A 74 -15.08 -0.17 -13.59
C CYS A 74 -13.79 -0.64 -14.29
N LEU A 75 -12.65 -0.03 -13.95
CA LEU A 75 -11.36 -0.39 -14.52
C LEU A 75 -10.93 -1.81 -14.14
N GLY A 76 -11.09 -2.20 -12.87
CA GLY A 76 -10.78 -3.54 -12.40
C GLY A 76 -11.65 -4.61 -13.06
N PHE A 77 -12.94 -4.33 -13.25
CA PHE A 77 -13.86 -5.23 -13.93
C PHE A 77 -13.45 -5.45 -15.38
N ILE A 78 -13.18 -4.37 -16.13
CA ILE A 78 -12.67 -4.44 -17.50
C ILE A 78 -11.35 -5.23 -17.53
N TYR A 79 -10.44 -4.95 -16.60
CA TYR A 79 -9.15 -5.62 -16.53
C TYR A 79 -9.27 -7.14 -16.33
N VAL A 80 -10.16 -7.59 -15.43
CA VAL A 80 -10.43 -9.02 -15.25
C VAL A 80 -10.94 -9.66 -16.53
N LEU A 81 -11.86 -9.00 -17.24
CA LEU A 81 -12.39 -9.53 -18.50
C LEU A 81 -11.32 -9.66 -19.59
N LEU A 82 -10.32 -8.77 -19.60
CA LEU A 82 -9.22 -8.81 -20.56
C LEU A 82 -8.17 -9.88 -20.23
N ILE A 83 -7.91 -10.12 -18.94
CA ILE A 83 -6.89 -11.08 -18.50
C ILE A 83 -7.44 -12.50 -18.42
N ASP A 84 -8.50 -12.72 -17.64
CA ASP A 84 -9.18 -14.01 -17.51
C ASP A 84 -10.55 -13.82 -16.86
N LYS A 85 -11.60 -13.86 -17.68
CA LYS A 85 -12.99 -13.73 -17.24
C LYS A 85 -13.42 -14.78 -16.21
N ASN A 86 -12.76 -15.94 -16.15
CA ASN A 86 -13.11 -17.00 -15.21
C ASN A 86 -12.75 -16.64 -13.76
N LEU A 87 -11.85 -15.67 -13.57
CA LEU A 87 -11.51 -15.14 -12.25
C LEU A 87 -12.63 -14.31 -11.65
N LEU A 88 -13.58 -13.83 -12.46
CA LEU A 88 -14.56 -12.86 -12.02
C LEU A 88 -15.41 -13.40 -10.86
N PHE A 89 -15.21 -12.79 -9.69
CA PHE A 89 -15.83 -13.18 -8.41
C PHE A 89 -15.46 -14.60 -7.94
N ILE A 90 -14.32 -15.16 -8.39
CA ILE A 90 -13.95 -16.53 -8.05
C ILE A 90 -13.79 -16.72 -6.54
N PHE A 91 -13.20 -15.77 -5.84
CA PHE A 91 -12.96 -15.88 -4.39
C PHE A 91 -14.26 -15.90 -3.57
N PRO A 92 -15.20 -14.93 -3.69
CA PRO A 92 -16.47 -15.01 -2.99
C PRO A 92 -17.34 -16.20 -3.41
N LYS A 93 -17.23 -16.69 -4.66
CA LYS A 93 -17.96 -17.87 -5.15
C LYS A 93 -17.44 -19.19 -4.56
N THR A 94 -16.12 -19.31 -4.42
CA THR A 94 -15.46 -20.57 -4.00
C THR A 94 -15.27 -20.66 -2.49
N ASN A 95 -14.99 -19.55 -1.81
CA ASN A 95 -14.76 -19.52 -0.37
C ASN A 95 -15.27 -18.21 0.27
N PHE A 96 -16.59 -18.05 0.29
CA PHE A 96 -17.25 -16.85 0.81
C PHE A 96 -16.85 -16.49 2.25
N LYS A 97 -16.70 -17.49 3.13
CA LYS A 97 -16.33 -17.25 4.54
C LYS A 97 -14.93 -16.64 4.65
N LEU A 98 -13.95 -17.22 3.94
CA LEU A 98 -12.59 -16.68 3.93
C LEU A 98 -12.54 -15.31 3.25
N TRP A 99 -13.28 -15.11 2.16
CA TRP A 99 -13.41 -13.80 1.51
C TRP A 99 -13.93 -12.73 2.48
N LEU A 100 -14.97 -13.04 3.27
CA LEU A 100 -15.51 -12.12 4.26
C LEU A 100 -14.47 -11.77 5.33
N VAL A 101 -13.74 -12.76 5.84
CA VAL A 101 -12.64 -12.55 6.80
C VAL A 101 -11.57 -11.65 6.19
N VAL A 102 -11.13 -11.91 4.97
CA VAL A 102 -10.12 -11.09 4.29
C VAL A 102 -10.63 -9.66 4.11
N VAL A 103 -11.85 -9.45 3.61
CA VAL A 103 -12.42 -8.10 3.40
C VAL A 103 -12.46 -7.28 4.69
N ILE A 104 -12.74 -7.91 5.83
CA ILE A 104 -12.83 -7.24 7.14
C ILE A 104 -11.45 -7.02 7.76
N VAL A 105 -10.57 -8.02 7.69
CA VAL A 105 -9.29 -8.04 8.42
C VAL A 105 -8.16 -7.34 7.66
N TYR A 106 -8.15 -7.44 6.32
CA TYR A 106 -7.12 -6.88 5.45
C TYR A 106 -6.84 -5.38 5.68
N PRO A 107 -7.85 -4.50 5.86
CA PRO A 107 -7.62 -3.09 6.18
C PRO A 107 -6.71 -2.87 7.40
N PHE A 108 -6.87 -3.70 8.44
CA PHE A 108 -6.16 -3.51 9.70
C PHE A 108 -4.78 -4.16 9.68
N LEU A 109 -4.68 -5.37 9.17
CA LEU A 109 -3.46 -6.17 9.22
C LEU A 109 -2.51 -5.87 8.07
N SER A 110 -3.00 -5.37 6.93
CA SER A 110 -2.17 -5.11 5.76
C SER A 110 -2.11 -3.63 5.42
N VAL A 111 -3.27 -2.98 5.23
CA VAL A 111 -3.32 -1.60 4.73
C VAL A 111 -2.72 -0.62 5.71
N ILE A 112 -3.14 -0.61 6.98
CA ILE A 112 -2.61 0.36 7.97
C ILE A 112 -1.08 0.24 8.11
N PRO A 113 -0.49 -0.96 8.30
CA PRO A 113 0.97 -1.11 8.32
C PRO A 113 1.65 -0.57 7.08
N GLN A 114 1.14 -0.92 5.89
CA GLN A 114 1.70 -0.44 4.62
C GLN A 114 1.61 1.08 4.50
N GLU A 115 0.47 1.69 4.82
CA GLU A 115 0.28 3.14 4.73
C GLU A 115 1.14 3.91 5.75
N ILE A 116 1.37 3.35 6.94
CA ILE A 116 2.31 3.94 7.89
C ILE A 116 3.75 3.87 7.35
N VAL A 117 4.20 2.74 6.81
CA VAL A 117 5.56 2.59 6.27
C VAL A 117 5.77 3.46 5.04
N TYR A 118 4.90 3.31 4.05
CA TYR A 118 5.11 3.90 2.73
C TYR A 118 4.58 5.33 2.61
N ARG A 119 3.73 5.84 3.51
CA ARG A 119 3.30 7.25 3.47
C ARG A 119 3.85 8.02 4.65
N VAL A 120 3.43 7.65 5.86
CA VAL A 120 3.77 8.45 7.05
C VAL A 120 5.28 8.45 7.29
N PHE A 121 5.88 7.27 7.46
CA PHE A 121 7.30 7.11 7.71
C PHE A 121 8.14 7.59 6.53
N PHE A 122 7.80 7.19 5.29
CA PHE A 122 8.50 7.64 4.09
C PHE A 122 8.64 9.18 4.01
N PHE A 123 7.53 9.92 4.09
CA PHE A 123 7.57 11.38 3.93
C PHE A 123 8.17 12.07 5.16
N GLN A 124 7.84 11.61 6.37
CA GLN A 124 8.34 12.22 7.60
C GLN A 124 9.85 12.00 7.78
N ARG A 125 10.34 10.77 7.54
CA ARG A 125 11.73 10.38 7.83
C ARG A 125 12.72 10.95 6.83
N TYR A 126 12.39 10.85 5.54
CA TYR A 126 13.32 11.10 4.44
C TYR A 126 13.09 12.45 3.77
N PHE A 127 11.86 12.98 3.79
CA PHE A 127 11.51 14.20 3.06
C PHE A 127 10.69 15.21 3.86
N PRO A 128 11.02 15.55 5.13
CA PRO A 128 10.16 16.33 6.02
C PRO A 128 9.88 17.78 5.59
N LYS A 129 10.65 18.34 4.65
CA LYS A 129 10.57 19.76 4.23
C LYS A 129 9.98 19.98 2.84
N ASN A 130 9.90 18.95 1.98
CA ASN A 130 9.50 19.12 0.57
C ASN A 130 8.59 17.99 0.07
N ASN A 131 7.51 17.75 0.79
CA ASN A 131 6.69 16.55 0.67
C ASN A 131 5.75 16.56 -0.55
N ASN A 132 5.83 17.59 -1.42
CA ASN A 132 4.80 17.86 -2.44
C ASN A 132 5.35 18.11 -3.84
N SER A 133 6.43 17.44 -4.20
CA SER A 133 6.96 17.45 -5.56
C SER A 133 6.52 16.22 -6.34
N ASN A 134 6.31 16.38 -7.66
CA ASN A 134 6.00 15.27 -8.56
C ASN A 134 7.06 14.16 -8.50
N PHE A 135 8.33 14.53 -8.28
CA PHE A 135 9.41 13.59 -8.07
C PHE A 135 9.17 12.66 -6.87
N LEU A 136 8.73 13.18 -5.72
CA LEU A 136 8.48 12.33 -4.55
C LEU A 136 7.25 11.44 -4.73
N ILE A 137 6.24 11.89 -5.48
CA ILE A 137 5.10 11.05 -5.83
C ILE A 137 5.56 9.87 -6.70
N LEU A 138 6.43 10.12 -7.69
CA LEU A 138 7.00 9.08 -8.54
C LEU A 138 7.95 8.16 -7.77
N LEU A 139 8.79 8.70 -6.89
CA LEU A 139 9.67 7.89 -6.05
C LEU A 139 8.86 6.99 -5.11
N ASN A 140 7.79 7.53 -4.52
CA ASN A 140 6.90 6.77 -3.65
C ASN A 140 6.12 5.69 -4.40
N MET A 141 5.65 6.01 -5.61
CA MET A 141 5.10 5.04 -6.55
C MET A 141 6.07 3.89 -6.78
N PHE A 142 7.32 4.21 -7.14
CA PHE A 142 8.36 3.23 -7.42
C PHE A 142 8.63 2.33 -6.22
N VAL A 143 8.90 2.88 -5.03
CA VAL A 143 9.22 2.02 -3.87
C VAL A 143 8.02 1.19 -3.41
N PHE A 144 6.80 1.70 -3.53
CA PHE A 144 5.59 0.96 -3.16
C PHE A 144 5.33 -0.21 -4.12
N SER A 145 5.42 0.03 -5.43
CA SER A 145 5.24 -1.05 -6.42
C SER A 145 6.41 -2.03 -6.42
N TYR A 146 7.64 -1.56 -6.14
CA TYR A 146 8.80 -2.41 -5.94
C TYR A 146 8.63 -3.35 -4.73
N GLY A 147 8.01 -2.88 -3.65
CA GLY A 147 7.66 -3.72 -2.50
C GLY A 147 6.75 -4.91 -2.86
N HIS A 148 5.96 -4.79 -3.94
CA HIS A 148 5.07 -5.84 -4.43
C HIS A 148 5.76 -6.83 -5.37
N LEU A 149 7.05 -6.65 -5.64
CA LEU A 149 7.86 -7.63 -6.38
C LEU A 149 7.86 -9.01 -5.68
N VAL A 150 7.66 -9.05 -4.37
CA VAL A 150 7.57 -10.28 -3.56
C VAL A 150 6.46 -11.24 -3.99
N PHE A 151 5.44 -10.77 -4.72
CA PHE A 151 4.37 -11.62 -5.25
C PHE A 151 4.75 -12.30 -6.57
N ASN A 152 5.96 -12.07 -7.06
CA ASN A 152 6.54 -12.73 -8.24
C ASN A 152 5.62 -12.71 -9.49
N ASN A 153 4.90 -11.61 -9.69
CA ASN A 153 4.07 -11.42 -10.87
C ASN A 153 3.98 -9.95 -11.25
N PHE A 154 3.89 -9.71 -12.56
CA PHE A 154 3.82 -8.35 -13.11
C PHE A 154 2.51 -7.61 -12.74
N HIS A 155 1.41 -8.34 -12.56
CA HIS A 155 0.10 -7.73 -12.27
C HIS A 155 0.10 -6.98 -10.93
N ALA A 156 0.71 -7.54 -9.89
CA ALA A 156 0.85 -6.89 -8.59
C ALA A 156 1.63 -5.58 -8.70
N ILE A 157 2.77 -5.59 -9.41
CA ILE A 157 3.61 -4.41 -9.63
C ILE A 157 2.84 -3.34 -10.43
N LEU A 158 2.15 -3.73 -11.51
CA LEU A 158 1.39 -2.81 -12.35
C LEU A 158 0.25 -2.14 -11.58
N ILE A 159 -0.59 -2.92 -10.91
CA ILE A 159 -1.75 -2.42 -10.17
C ILE A 159 -1.28 -1.46 -9.07
N THR A 160 -0.25 -1.84 -8.32
CA THR A 160 0.30 -1.03 -7.22
C THR A 160 0.99 0.24 -7.73
N ALA A 161 1.64 0.20 -8.89
CA ALA A 161 2.17 1.40 -9.53
C ALA A 161 1.07 2.38 -9.96
N ILE A 162 -0.09 1.90 -10.42
CA ILE A 162 -1.22 2.74 -10.80
C ILE A 162 -1.89 3.40 -9.57
N VAL A 163 -2.11 2.63 -8.49
CA VAL A 163 -2.83 3.15 -7.32
C VAL A 163 -1.95 3.97 -6.37
N SER A 164 -0.65 3.69 -6.31
CA SER A 164 0.25 4.35 -5.36
C SER A 164 0.25 5.88 -5.47
N PRO A 165 0.32 6.50 -6.66
CA PRO A 165 0.20 7.96 -6.80
C PRO A 165 -1.13 8.51 -6.26
N ILE A 166 -2.23 7.77 -6.42
CA ILE A 166 -3.57 8.16 -5.94
C ILE A 166 -3.57 8.17 -4.40
N PHE A 167 -3.03 7.12 -3.78
CA PHE A 167 -2.89 7.03 -2.33
C PHE A 167 -1.97 8.14 -1.80
N THR A 168 -0.83 8.37 -2.46
CA THR A 168 0.09 9.45 -2.09
C THR A 168 -0.56 10.81 -2.18
N PHE A 169 -1.34 11.08 -3.23
CA PHE A 169 -2.14 12.30 -3.34
C PHE A 169 -3.17 12.41 -2.22
N ALA A 170 -3.88 11.32 -1.89
CA ALA A 170 -4.84 11.29 -0.80
C ALA A 170 -4.18 11.64 0.55
N TYR A 171 -3.02 11.05 0.83
CA TYR A 171 -2.26 11.32 2.05
C TYR A 171 -1.80 12.79 2.12
N LEU A 172 -1.18 13.31 1.06
CA LEU A 172 -0.56 14.64 1.06
C LEU A 172 -1.58 15.79 0.96
N LYS A 173 -2.67 15.61 0.21
CA LYS A 173 -3.62 16.68 -0.13
C LYS A 173 -4.96 16.57 0.56
N LYS A 174 -5.32 15.38 1.05
CA LYS A 174 -6.60 15.13 1.74
C LYS A 174 -6.34 14.79 3.21
N SER A 175 -6.22 13.50 3.53
CA SER A 175 -5.92 13.00 4.87
C SER A 175 -5.36 11.59 4.81
N PHE A 176 -4.63 11.21 5.87
CA PHE A 176 -4.19 9.83 6.06
C PHE A 176 -5.39 8.86 6.10
N LEU A 177 -6.48 9.21 6.78
CA LEU A 177 -7.69 8.36 6.80
C LEU A 177 -8.31 8.19 5.40
N THR A 178 -8.31 9.25 4.56
CA THR A 178 -8.75 9.09 3.15
C THR A 178 -7.86 8.08 2.45
N CYS A 179 -6.53 8.18 2.59
CA CYS A 179 -5.57 7.24 2.01
C CYS A 179 -5.83 5.78 2.42
N VAL A 180 -5.99 5.54 3.73
CA VAL A 180 -6.30 4.21 4.28
C VAL A 180 -7.62 3.66 3.74
N VAL A 181 -8.66 4.48 3.64
CA VAL A 181 -9.96 4.05 3.09
C VAL A 181 -9.84 3.72 1.60
N LEU A 182 -9.14 4.53 0.81
CA LEU A 182 -8.91 4.24 -0.60
C LEU A 182 -8.17 2.92 -0.80
N HIS A 183 -7.09 2.69 -0.05
CA HIS A 183 -6.33 1.44 -0.16
C HIS A 183 -7.14 0.25 0.34
N SER A 184 -7.88 0.39 1.44
CA SER A 184 -8.79 -0.66 1.93
C SER A 184 -9.82 -1.05 0.88
N LEU A 185 -10.52 -0.07 0.28
CA LEU A 185 -11.48 -0.32 -0.79
C LEU A 185 -10.80 -0.91 -2.03
N GLY A 186 -9.63 -0.39 -2.42
CA GLY A 186 -8.85 -0.90 -3.54
C GLY A 186 -8.56 -2.39 -3.38
N GLY A 187 -8.01 -2.80 -2.23
CA GLY A 187 -7.75 -4.21 -1.94
C GLY A 187 -9.03 -5.05 -1.92
N GLN A 188 -10.08 -4.57 -1.26
CA GLN A 188 -11.39 -5.27 -1.23
C GLN A 188 -11.96 -5.48 -2.64
N ILE A 189 -11.84 -4.48 -3.52
CA ILE A 189 -12.25 -4.57 -4.93
C ILE A 189 -11.39 -5.61 -5.66
N ILE A 190 -10.05 -5.57 -5.51
CA ILE A 190 -9.12 -6.55 -6.12
C ILE A 190 -9.46 -7.99 -5.68
N PHE A 191 -9.63 -8.24 -4.39
CA PHE A 191 -9.98 -9.57 -3.87
C PHE A 191 -11.37 -10.02 -4.36
N THR A 192 -12.34 -9.10 -4.41
CA THR A 192 -13.72 -9.42 -4.81
C THR A 192 -13.81 -9.70 -6.30
N LEU A 193 -13.16 -8.91 -7.15
CA LEU A 193 -13.18 -9.09 -8.61
C LEU A 193 -12.39 -10.33 -9.07
N GLY A 194 -11.56 -10.92 -8.20
CA GLY A 194 -10.77 -12.12 -8.48
C GLY A 194 -9.30 -11.88 -8.81
N LEU A 195 -8.87 -10.61 -8.84
CA LEU A 195 -7.48 -10.21 -9.01
C LEU A 195 -6.63 -10.48 -7.75
N GLY A 196 -7.28 -10.81 -6.62
CA GLY A 196 -6.60 -11.21 -5.39
C GLY A 196 -5.58 -12.33 -5.56
N LYS A 197 -5.74 -13.22 -6.56
CA LYS A 197 -4.78 -14.29 -6.91
C LYS A 197 -3.36 -13.82 -7.17
N TYR A 198 -3.18 -12.52 -7.45
CA TYR A 198 -1.88 -11.91 -7.73
C TYR A 198 -1.23 -11.32 -6.47
N PHE A 199 -1.87 -11.45 -5.31
CA PHE A 199 -1.48 -10.81 -4.04
C PHE A 199 -1.39 -11.80 -2.87
N TYR A 200 -1.29 -13.11 -3.14
CA TYR A 200 -1.03 -14.16 -2.15
C TYR A 200 -0.36 -15.38 -2.77
#